data_AF-A0A0F9WS33-F1
#
_entry.id   AF-A0A0F9WS33-F1
#
_cell.length_a   1.000
_cell.length_b   1.000
_cell.length_c   1.000
_cell.angle_alpha   90.00
_cell.angle_beta   90.00
_cell.angle_gamma   90.00
#
_symmetry.space_group_name_H-M   'P 1'
#
loop_
_entity.id
_entity.type
_entity.pdbx_description
1 polymer ?
#
loop_
_entity_poly.entity_id
_entity_poly.type
_entity_poly.pdbx_seq_one_letter_code
_entity_poly.pdbx_strand_id
1 'polypeptide(L)'
;MITQYIFLVSDIKSIKKGALIAQACHSAIKAIKLFRSNSDTQLYLKSLDTMTTVILKIKKEDILEIKETLSSLDIVEWIEQPENIITCLALRPYNLVDLQDYLSFIKKFSLF
;
A
#
# COMPACT_ATOMS: atom_id res chain seq x y z
N MET A 1 -2.76 14.07 -9.40
CA MET A 1 -1.65 13.93 -8.42
C MET A 1 -1.30 12.46 -8.36
N ILE A 2 -0.01 12.11 -8.39
CA ILE A 2 0.42 10.71 -8.24
C ILE A 2 0.56 10.39 -6.75
N THR A 3 -0.06 9.30 -6.31
CA THR A 3 -0.07 8.87 -4.91
C THR A 3 0.16 7.37 -4.82
N GLN A 4 0.97 6.94 -3.85
CA GLN A 4 1.06 5.54 -3.46
C GLN A 4 0.18 5.30 -2.22
N TYR A 5 -0.71 4.31 -2.30
CA TYR A 5 -1.51 3.86 -1.16
C TYR A 5 -0.94 2.55 -0.60
N ILE A 6 -0.80 2.51 0.73
CA ILE A 6 -0.29 1.37 1.49
C ILE A 6 -1.34 1.04 2.55
N PHE A 7 -1.76 -0.22 2.63
CA PHE A 7 -2.67 -0.73 3.64
C PHE A 7 -1.89 -1.55 4.65
N LEU A 8 -1.73 -1.03 5.86
CA LEU A 8 -0.91 -1.61 6.92
C LEU A 8 -1.79 -2.28 7.98
N VAL A 9 -1.59 -3.58 8.19
CA VAL A 9 -2.26 -4.34 9.24
C VAL A 9 -1.70 -3.87 10.58
N SER A 10 -2.55 -3.18 11.34
CA SER A 10 -2.13 -2.41 12.51
C SER A 10 -2.39 -3.09 13.85
N ASP A 11 -3.17 -4.16 13.84
CA ASP A 11 -3.63 -4.91 15.00
C ASP A 11 -2.86 -6.22 15.21
N ILE A 12 -1.65 -6.32 14.64
CA ILE A 12 -0.78 -7.49 14.82
C ILE A 12 -0.27 -7.53 16.26
N LYS A 13 -0.73 -8.54 17.01
CA LYS A 13 -0.29 -8.78 18.39
C LYS A 13 1.23 -8.93 18.45
N SER A 14 1.84 -8.36 19.49
CA SER A 14 3.28 -8.47 19.78
C SER A 14 4.24 -7.76 18.84
N ILE A 15 3.77 -7.00 17.84
CA ILE A 15 4.64 -6.19 16.96
C ILE A 15 4.81 -4.77 17.52
N LYS A 16 6.07 -4.32 17.63
CA LYS A 16 6.41 -2.93 18.03
C LYS A 16 6.10 -1.97 16.87
N LYS A 17 5.74 -0.72 17.18
CA LYS A 17 5.46 0.32 16.17
C LYS A 17 6.56 0.47 15.11
N GLY A 18 7.83 0.41 15.51
CA GLY A 18 8.95 0.48 14.56
C GLY A 18 8.97 -0.65 13.53
N ALA A 19 8.57 -1.86 13.93
CA ALA A 19 8.46 -2.98 13.01
C ALA A 19 7.29 -2.80 12.03
N LEU A 20 6.14 -2.25 12.48
CA LEU A 20 5.04 -1.89 11.58
C LEU A 20 5.44 -0.88 10.50
N ILE A 21 6.24 0.14 10.88
CA ILE A 21 6.78 1.12 9.92
C ILE A 21 7.66 0.41 8.88
N ALA A 22 8.52 -0.52 9.32
CA ALA A 22 9.35 -1.28 8.39
C ALA A 22 8.51 -2.08 7.38
N GLN A 23 7.38 -2.68 7.80
CA GLN A 23 6.47 -3.38 6.90
C GLN A 23 5.96 -2.48 5.77
N ALA A 24 5.54 -1.25 6.11
CA ALA A 24 5.09 -0.27 5.12
C ALA A 24 6.22 0.16 4.17
N CYS A 25 7.43 0.35 4.69
CA CYS A 25 8.60 0.65 3.85
C CYS A 25 8.90 -0.49 2.89
N HIS A 26 8.90 -1.74 3.37
CA HIS A 26 9.19 -2.91 2.54
C HIS A 26 8.14 -3.10 1.45
N SER A 27 6.85 -2.97 1.77
CA SER A 27 5.78 -3.08 0.79
C SER A 27 5.83 -1.97 -0.27
N ALA A 28 6.11 -0.72 0.14
CA ALA A 28 6.29 0.41 -0.76
C ALA A 28 7.41 0.16 -1.77
N ILE A 29 8.59 -0.24 -1.27
CA ILE A 29 9.78 -0.54 -2.09
C ILE A 29 9.48 -1.71 -3.04
N LYS A 30 8.81 -2.76 -2.55
CA LYS A 30 8.46 -3.92 -3.36
C LYS A 30 7.53 -3.54 -4.52
N ALA A 31 6.48 -2.74 -4.25
CA ALA A 31 5.57 -2.26 -5.29
C ALA A 31 6.29 -1.36 -6.31
N ILE A 32 7.10 -0.42 -5.85
CA ILE A 32 7.90 0.45 -6.73
C ILE A 32 8.86 -0.36 -7.59
N LYS A 33 9.53 -1.37 -7.02
CA LYS A 33 10.48 -2.21 -7.74
C LYS A 33 9.78 -3.07 -8.81
N LEU A 34 8.67 -3.69 -8.44
CA LEU A 34 7.91 -4.58 -9.33
C LEU A 34 7.31 -3.81 -10.52
N PHE A 35 6.79 -2.61 -10.26
CA PHE A 35 6.14 -1.77 -11.25
C PHE A 35 7.01 -0.60 -11.73
N ARG A 36 8.34 -0.69 -11.60
CA ARG A 36 9.29 0.39 -11.93
C ARG A 36 9.12 0.95 -13.35
N SER A 37 8.73 0.10 -14.29
CA SER A 37 8.57 0.47 -15.70
C SER A 37 7.23 1.15 -16.00
N ASN A 38 6.27 1.14 -15.07
CA ASN A 38 4.99 1.82 -15.23
C ASN A 38 5.17 3.34 -15.24
N SER A 39 4.43 4.04 -16.11
CA SER A 39 4.54 5.50 -16.29
C SER A 39 4.29 6.29 -15.01
N ASP A 40 3.27 5.93 -14.23
CA ASP A 40 2.95 6.61 -12.98
C ASP A 40 4.04 6.38 -11.93
N THR A 41 4.59 5.17 -11.89
CA THR A 41 5.70 4.84 -10.97
C THR A 41 6.95 5.63 -11.34
N GLN A 42 7.24 5.81 -12.63
CA GLN A 42 8.35 6.66 -13.07
C GLN A 42 8.11 8.14 -12.75
N LEU A 43 6.89 8.64 -12.93
CA LEU A 43 6.53 10.02 -12.58
C LEU A 43 6.64 10.25 -11.08
N TYR A 44 6.16 9.31 -10.27
CA TYR A 44 6.31 9.31 -8.82
C TYR A 44 7.80 9.40 -8.42
N LEU A 45 8.65 8.57 -9.04
CA LEU A 45 10.09 8.55 -8.79
C LEU A 45 10.86 9.76 -9.34
N LYS A 46 10.28 10.54 -10.25
CA LYS A 46 10.85 11.84 -10.68
C LYS A 46 10.59 12.94 -9.67
N SER A 47 9.57 12.79 -8.83
CA SER A 47 9.13 13.76 -7.84
C SER A 47 9.56 13.37 -6.41
N LEU A 48 10.79 12.88 -6.21
CA LEU A 48 11.23 12.31 -4.92
C LEU A 48 11.04 13.27 -3.73
N ASP A 49 11.26 14.56 -3.93
CA ASP A 49 11.14 15.57 -2.88
C ASP A 49 9.68 15.95 -2.55
N THR A 50 8.73 15.54 -3.41
CA THR A 50 7.31 15.91 -3.32
C THR A 50 6.38 14.71 -3.52
N MET A 51 6.91 13.49 -3.36
CA MET A 51 6.14 12.27 -3.55
C MET A 51 5.13 12.08 -2.43
N THR A 52 3.92 11.61 -2.77
CA THR A 52 2.84 11.41 -1.79
C THR A 52 2.64 9.93 -1.52
N THR A 53 2.90 9.50 -0.28
CA THR A 53 2.56 8.16 0.20
C THR A 53 1.54 8.26 1.30
N VAL A 54 0.45 7.51 1.16
CA VAL A 54 -0.64 7.44 2.13
C VAL A 54 -0.65 6.06 2.75
N ILE A 55 -0.42 5.99 4.06
CA ILE A 55 -0.47 4.76 4.83
C ILE A 55 -1.83 4.71 5.54
N LEU A 56 -2.62 3.70 5.20
CA LEU A 56 -3.94 3.45 5.74
C LEU A 56 -3.89 2.30 6.73
N LYS A 57 -4.52 2.52 7.87
CA LYS A 57 -4.71 1.53 8.92
C LYS A 57 -5.80 0.55 8.51
N ILE A 58 -5.45 -0.73 8.45
CA ILE A 58 -6.41 -1.82 8.25
C ILE A 58 -6.28 -2.85 9.36
N LYS A 59 -7.28 -3.73 9.43
CA LYS A 59 -7.25 -4.96 10.22
C LYS A 59 -7.00 -6.17 9.34
N LYS A 60 -6.67 -7.30 9.96
CA LYS A 60 -6.42 -8.56 9.22
C LYS A 60 -7.65 -9.02 8.42
N GLU A 61 -8.86 -8.85 8.94
CA GLU A 61 -10.11 -9.21 8.26
C GLU A 61 -10.38 -8.39 7.00
N ASP A 62 -9.84 -7.18 6.87
CA ASP A 62 -10.07 -6.29 5.72
C ASP A 62 -9.30 -6.74 4.46
N ILE A 63 -8.25 -7.57 4.62
CA ILE A 63 -7.33 -7.95 3.54
C ILE A 63 -8.06 -8.57 2.35
N LEU A 64 -9.01 -9.48 2.61
CA LEU A 64 -9.74 -10.18 1.57
C LEU A 64 -10.59 -9.20 0.74
N GLU A 65 -11.36 -8.36 1.43
CA GLU A 65 -12.22 -7.36 0.78
C GLU A 65 -11.41 -6.36 -0.04
N ILE A 66 -10.24 -5.93 0.46
CA ILE A 66 -9.33 -5.04 -0.27
C ILE A 66 -8.84 -5.72 -1.56
N LYS A 67 -8.39 -6.97 -1.46
CA LYS A 67 -7.90 -7.72 -2.63
C LYS A 67 -8.98 -7.95 -3.67
N GLU A 68 -10.21 -8.23 -3.26
CA GLU A 68 -11.34 -8.44 -4.16
C GLU A 68 -11.77 -7.12 -4.82
N THR A 69 -11.95 -6.07 -4.02
CA THR A 69 -12.42 -4.76 -4.51
C THR A 69 -11.39 -4.10 -5.42
N LEU A 70 -10.10 -4.25 -5.12
CA LEU A 70 -8.99 -3.67 -5.89
C LEU A 70 -8.33 -4.68 -6.84
N SER A 71 -9.01 -5.77 -7.18
CA SER A 71 -8.46 -6.89 -7.96
C SER A 71 -8.01 -6.52 -9.37
N SER A 72 -8.55 -5.44 -9.95
CA SER A 72 -8.15 -4.88 -11.23
C SER A 72 -6.91 -3.97 -11.15
N LEU A 73 -6.44 -3.66 -9.94
CA LEU A 73 -5.28 -2.81 -9.70
C LEU A 73 -4.03 -3.66 -9.42
N ASP A 74 -2.89 -3.12 -9.80
CA ASP A 74 -1.57 -3.61 -9.42
C ASP A 74 -1.34 -3.46 -7.89
N ILE A 75 -1.69 -4.52 -7.16
CA ILE A 75 -1.51 -4.64 -5.70
C ILE A 75 -0.44 -5.69 -5.36
N VAL A 76 0.38 -5.37 -4.37
CA VAL A 76 1.45 -6.23 -3.87
C VAL A 76 1.23 -6.56 -2.42
N GLU A 77 1.48 -7.83 -2.06
CA GLU A 77 1.47 -8.31 -0.70
C GLU A 77 2.88 -8.29 -0.10
N TRP A 78 3.01 -7.80 1.13
CA TRP A 78 4.17 -8.04 1.97
C TRP A 78 3.82 -9.10 3.02
N ILE A 79 4.55 -10.20 2.97
CA ILE A 79 4.40 -11.35 3.87
C ILE A 79 5.59 -11.33 4.81
N GLU A 80 5.34 -11.09 6.09
CA GLU A 80 6.37 -11.07 7.11
C GLU A 80 6.83 -12.49 7.44
N GLN A 81 8.14 -12.65 7.60
CA GLN A 81 8.79 -13.89 8.00
C GLN A 81 9.40 -13.72 9.40
N PRO A 82 9.42 -14.78 10.23
CA PRO A 82 9.07 -16.18 9.93
C PRO A 82 7.58 -16.53 10.09
N GLU A 83 6.73 -15.61 10.55
CA GLU A 83 5.32 -15.90 10.87
C GLU A 83 4.45 -16.22 9.65
N ASN A 84 4.94 -15.88 8.46
CA ASN A 84 4.29 -16.11 7.17
C ASN A 84 2.87 -15.51 7.10
N ILE A 85 2.74 -14.27 7.57
CA ILE A 85 1.47 -13.53 7.58
C ILE A 85 1.55 -12.31 6.67
N ILE A 86 0.46 -12.00 5.97
CA ILE A 86 0.34 -10.74 5.26
C ILE A 86 0.21 -9.61 6.29
N THR A 87 1.19 -8.71 6.31
CA THR A 87 1.22 -7.56 7.23
C THR A 87 0.96 -6.25 6.51
N CYS A 88 1.11 -6.22 5.19
CA CYS A 88 0.90 -5.02 4.41
C CYS A 88 0.50 -5.33 2.97
N LEU A 89 -0.38 -4.51 2.40
CA LEU A 89 -0.66 -4.44 0.97
C LEU A 89 -0.20 -3.09 0.46
N ALA A 90 0.38 -3.03 -0.75
CA ALA A 90 0.76 -1.78 -1.38
C ALA A 90 0.31 -1.76 -2.82
N LEU A 91 -0.36 -0.68 -3.22
CA LEU A 91 -0.51 -0.35 -4.62
C LEU A 91 0.83 0.17 -5.16
N ARG A 92 1.07 0.02 -6.46
CA ARG A 92 2.03 0.92 -7.12
C ARG A 92 1.56 2.38 -7.00
N PRO A 93 2.41 3.37 -7.28
CA PRO A 93 1.94 4.73 -7.49
C PRO A 93 0.91 4.80 -8.63
N TYR A 94 -0.18 5.54 -8.40
CA TYR A 94 -1.24 5.79 -9.37
C TYR A 94 -1.53 7.28 -9.47
N ASN A 95 -1.96 7.74 -10.65
CA ASN A 95 -2.67 9.01 -10.73
C ASN A 95 -4.04 8.88 -10.06
N LEU A 96 -4.40 9.83 -9.20
CA LEU A 96 -5.70 9.81 -8.50
C LEU A 96 -6.90 9.78 -9.44
N VAL A 97 -6.75 10.27 -10.68
CA VAL A 97 -7.79 10.17 -11.71
C VAL A 97 -8.08 8.72 -12.06
N ASP A 98 -7.05 7.88 -12.18
CA ASP A 98 -7.18 6.46 -12.52
C ASP A 98 -7.68 5.61 -11.32
N LEU A 99 -7.69 6.19 -10.12
CA LEU A 99 -8.25 5.56 -8.91
C LEU A 99 -9.66 6.04 -8.57
N GLN A 100 -10.27 6.91 -9.38
CA GLN A 100 -11.50 7.62 -9.01
C GLN A 100 -12.62 6.69 -8.53
N ASP A 101 -12.83 5.56 -9.21
CA ASP A 101 -13.86 4.58 -8.87
C ASP A 101 -13.60 3.84 -7.54
N TYR A 102 -12.34 3.80 -7.11
CA TYR A 102 -11.90 3.14 -5.88
C TYR A 102 -11.73 4.10 -4.70
N LEU A 103 -11.71 5.42 -4.93
CA LEU A 103 -11.40 6.39 -3.87
C LEU A 103 -12.39 6.36 -2.70
N SER A 104 -13.68 6.08 -2.95
CA SER A 104 -14.68 5.94 -1.89
C SER A 104 -14.35 4.76 -0.97
N PHE A 105 -13.99 3.62 -1.55
CA PHE A 105 -13.54 2.42 -0.83
C PHE A 105 -12.24 2.68 -0.08
N ILE A 106 -11.21 3.23 -0.73
CA ILE A 106 -9.91 3.49 -0.12
C ILE A 106 -10.03 4.45 1.08
N LYS A 107 -10.87 5.49 0.97
CA LYS A 107 -11.08 6.49 2.03
C LYS A 107 -11.90 5.99 3.23
N LYS A 108 -12.46 4.77 3.16
CA LYS A 108 -13.13 4.16 4.33
C LYS A 108 -12.14 3.84 5.46
N PHE A 109 -10.87 3.64 5.11
CA PHE A 109 -9.80 3.36 6.05
C PHE A 109 -9.19 4.66 6.58
N SER A 110 -8.80 4.68 7.85
CA SER A 110 -8.15 5.83 8.47
C SER A 110 -6.64 5.85 8.21
N LEU A 111 -6.01 7.01 8.34
CA LEU A 111 -4.55 7.12 8.33
C LEU A 111 -3.95 6.34 9.53
N PHE A 112 -2.81 5.69 9.31
CA PHE A 112 -2.07 4.94 10.34
C PHE A 112 -1.39 5.83 11.38
#